data_AF-A0A4Y7KD18-F1
#
_entry.id   AF-A0A4Y7KD18-F1
#
_cell.length_a   1.000
_cell.length_b   1.000
_cell.length_c   1.000
_cell.angle_alpha   90.00
_cell.angle_beta   90.00
_cell.angle_gamma   90.00
#
_symmetry.space_group_name_H-M   'P 1'
#
loop_
_entity.id
_entity.type
_entity.pdbx_description
1 polymer ?
#
loop_
_entity_poly.entity_id
_entity_poly.type
_entity_poly.pdbx_seq_one_letter_code
_entity_poly.pdbx_strand_id
1 'polypeptide(L)'
;MKKPNLAAEIARQLSKFHQVEIPGSKEPQLWNDIFKFLERASGLKFDEHEKQRRYETISFEEVRHAVNELKHLTDLLNAPVVYSHNDLLSGNLMLNDDEEKLYFIDFEYGSYSYRGYDIGNHFNEYAGFDCDYSLYPNKDAQYHFFRHYLKPDVPQEICTLP
;
A
#
# COMPACT_ATOMS: atom_id res chain seq x y z
N MET A 1 -2.85 -11.69 8.79
CA MET A 1 -2.18 -10.41 9.12
C MET A 1 -2.56 -9.84 10.50
N LYS A 2 -3.73 -10.16 11.09
CA LYS A 2 -4.16 -9.65 12.42
C LYS A 2 -3.36 -10.09 13.66
N LYS A 3 -2.51 -11.12 13.57
CA LYS A 3 -1.76 -11.60 14.73
C LYS A 3 -0.69 -10.55 15.11
N PRO A 4 -0.66 -10.00 16.34
CA PRO A 4 0.24 -8.91 16.71
C PRO A 4 1.73 -9.19 16.44
N ASN A 5 2.18 -10.43 16.68
CA ASN A 5 3.57 -10.81 16.43
C ASN A 5 3.92 -10.82 14.94
N LEU A 6 3.01 -11.31 14.09
CA LEU A 6 3.21 -11.29 12.64
C LEU A 6 3.17 -9.86 12.09
N ALA A 7 2.23 -9.02 12.56
CA ALA A 7 2.17 -7.62 12.19
C ALA A 7 3.45 -6.86 12.58
N ALA A 8 4.00 -7.14 13.77
CA ALA A 8 5.29 -6.60 14.19
C ALA A 8 6.41 -7.05 13.26
N GLU A 9 6.46 -8.33 12.87
CA GLU A 9 7.52 -8.82 11.99
C GLU A 9 7.43 -8.23 10.58
N ILE A 10 6.22 -8.14 10.01
CA ILE A 10 5.99 -7.44 8.74
C ILE A 10 6.49 -6.00 8.83
N ALA A 11 6.15 -5.28 9.91
CA ALA A 11 6.58 -3.91 10.11
C ALA A 11 8.11 -3.75 10.16
N ARG A 12 8.82 -4.67 10.84
CA ARG A 12 10.29 -4.66 10.90
C ARG A 12 10.92 -4.94 9.53
N GLN A 13 10.43 -5.92 8.79
CA GLN A 13 10.94 -6.23 7.46
C GLN A 13 10.64 -5.09 6.48
N LEU A 14 9.46 -4.48 6.56
CA LEU A 14 9.10 -3.31 5.75
C LEU A 14 9.98 -2.10 6.04
N SER A 15 10.32 -1.88 7.31
CA SER A 15 11.27 -0.83 7.71
C SER A 15 12.64 -1.01 7.07
N LYS A 16 13.15 -2.25 7.00
CA LYS A 16 14.41 -2.58 6.32
C LYS A 16 14.27 -2.43 4.80
N PHE A 17 13.17 -2.91 4.24
CA PHE A 17 12.91 -2.85 2.79
C PHE A 17 12.84 -1.40 2.28
N HIS A 18 12.17 -0.50 2.99
CA HIS A 18 12.08 0.92 2.66
C HIS A 18 13.42 1.68 2.75
N GLN A 19 14.48 1.06 3.28
CA GLN A 19 15.84 1.62 3.29
C GLN A 19 16.69 1.12 2.10
N VAL A 20 16.16 0.21 1.27
CA VAL A 20 16.88 -0.29 0.09
C VAL A 20 17.00 0.82 -0.95
N GLU A 21 18.20 0.94 -1.49
CA GLU A 21 18.56 1.90 -2.53
C GLU A 21 18.64 1.16 -3.88
N ILE A 22 17.63 1.35 -4.72
CA ILE A 22 17.60 0.79 -6.08
C ILE A 22 18.09 1.87 -7.07
N PRO A 23 19.03 1.55 -7.97
CA PRO A 23 19.48 2.47 -9.01
C PRO A 23 18.35 2.90 -9.94
N GLY A 24 18.25 4.19 -10.25
CA GLY A 24 17.24 4.73 -11.18
C GLY A 24 16.63 6.05 -10.71
N SER A 25 15.52 6.43 -11.35
CA SER A 25 14.74 7.60 -10.90
C SER A 25 14.13 7.34 -9.53
N LYS A 26 14.26 8.30 -8.61
CA LYS A 26 13.59 8.29 -7.30
C LYS A 26 12.25 9.02 -7.30
N GLU A 27 11.74 9.39 -8.49
CA GLU A 27 10.44 10.02 -8.62
C GLU A 27 9.33 9.04 -8.19
N PRO A 28 8.39 9.46 -7.32
CA PRO A 28 7.31 8.59 -6.87
C PRO A 28 6.36 8.25 -8.02
N GLN A 29 6.26 6.96 -8.36
CA GLN A 29 5.48 6.51 -9.53
C GLN A 29 3.98 6.39 -9.27
N LEU A 30 3.53 6.38 -8.01
CA LEU A 30 2.14 6.15 -7.62
C LEU A 30 1.13 6.94 -8.47
N TRP A 31 1.28 8.26 -8.53
CA TRP A 31 0.33 9.11 -9.24
C TRP A 31 0.44 8.94 -10.76
N ASN A 32 1.66 8.73 -11.27
CA ASN A 32 1.88 8.46 -12.70
C ASN A 32 1.15 7.19 -13.13
N ASP A 33 1.25 6.13 -12.33
CA ASP A 33 0.57 4.86 -12.60
C ASP A 33 -0.95 4.96 -12.45
N ILE A 34 -1.45 5.63 -11.40
CA ILE A 34 -2.89 5.87 -11.23
C ILE A 34 -3.47 6.61 -12.44
N PHE A 35 -2.85 7.71 -12.89
CA PHE A 35 -3.38 8.46 -14.04
C PHE A 35 -3.28 7.68 -15.35
N LYS A 36 -2.21 6.91 -15.55
CA LYS A 36 -2.04 6.00 -16.68
C LYS A 36 -3.13 4.92 -16.71
N PHE A 37 -3.45 4.33 -15.56
CA PHE A 37 -4.53 3.34 -15.47
C PHE A 37 -5.89 3.99 -15.68
N LEU A 38 -6.13 5.17 -15.13
CA LEU A 38 -7.38 5.90 -15.32
C LEU A 38 -7.61 6.26 -16.79
N GLU A 39 -6.58 6.73 -17.48
CA GLU A 39 -6.64 7.01 -18.92
C GLU A 39 -6.98 5.76 -19.72
N ARG A 40 -6.25 4.66 -19.51
CA ARG A 40 -6.52 3.37 -20.17
C ARG A 40 -7.92 2.88 -19.89
N ALA A 41 -8.35 2.93 -18.62
CA ALA A 41 -9.66 2.49 -18.18
C ALA A 41 -10.76 3.29 -18.87
N SER A 42 -10.62 4.62 -18.97
CA SER A 42 -11.61 5.52 -19.59
C SER A 42 -11.80 5.30 -21.10
N GLY A 43 -10.85 4.64 -21.76
CA GLY A 43 -10.92 4.31 -23.18
C GLY A 43 -11.45 2.90 -23.47
N LEU A 44 -11.82 2.12 -22.47
CA LEU A 44 -12.23 0.73 -22.67
C LEU A 44 -13.60 0.63 -23.36
N LYS A 45 -13.76 -0.46 -24.12
CA LYS A 45 -15.02 -0.92 -24.70
C LYS A 45 -15.11 -2.42 -24.54
N PHE A 46 -16.30 -2.91 -24.20
CA PHE A 46 -16.56 -4.32 -24.02
C PHE A 46 -17.61 -4.80 -25.02
N ASP A 47 -17.35 -5.95 -25.64
CA ASP A 47 -18.31 -6.59 -26.56
C ASP A 47 -19.53 -7.14 -25.81
N GLU A 48 -19.32 -7.55 -24.55
CA GLU A 48 -20.38 -8.06 -23.69
C GLU A 48 -21.27 -6.91 -23.22
N HIS A 49 -22.52 -6.92 -23.68
CA HIS A 49 -23.47 -5.83 -23.50
C HIS A 49 -23.76 -5.49 -22.02
N GLU A 50 -23.81 -6.48 -21.13
CA GLU A 50 -23.99 -6.24 -19.69
C GLU A 50 -22.78 -5.55 -19.05
N LYS A 51 -21.58 -6.00 -19.41
CA LYS A 51 -20.33 -5.40 -18.96
C LYS A 51 -20.18 -3.97 -19.48
N GLN A 52 -20.52 -3.73 -20.74
CA GLN A 52 -20.49 -2.40 -21.35
C GLN A 52 -21.47 -1.45 -20.66
N ARG A 53 -22.71 -1.89 -20.40
CA ARG A 53 -23.69 -1.08 -19.65
C ARG A 53 -23.19 -0.72 -18.25
N ARG A 54 -22.58 -1.66 -17.52
CA ARG A 54 -21.98 -1.40 -16.20
C ARG A 54 -20.80 -0.44 -16.28
N TYR A 55 -19.98 -0.55 -17.32
CA TYR A 55 -18.87 0.35 -17.56
C TYR A 55 -19.35 1.79 -17.82
N GLU A 56 -20.41 1.95 -18.60
CA GLU A 56 -21.01 3.25 -18.92
C GLU A 56 -21.64 3.97 -17.71
N THR A 57 -21.88 3.29 -16.59
CA THR A 57 -22.32 3.95 -15.35
C THR A 57 -21.18 4.65 -14.61
N ILE A 58 -19.92 4.46 -15.02
CA ILE A 58 -18.76 5.03 -14.35
C ILE A 58 -18.49 6.43 -14.91
N SER A 59 -18.56 7.45 -14.04
CA SER A 59 -18.11 8.79 -14.39
C SER A 59 -16.60 8.91 -14.22
N PHE A 60 -15.85 8.73 -15.31
CA PHE A 60 -14.39 8.93 -15.31
C PHE A 60 -13.97 10.36 -15.02
N GLU A 61 -14.85 11.34 -15.25
CA GLU A 61 -14.64 12.74 -14.86
C GLU A 61 -14.66 12.89 -13.33
N GLU A 62 -15.66 12.32 -12.66
CA GLU A 62 -15.75 12.36 -11.19
C GLU A 62 -14.58 11.61 -10.54
N VAL A 63 -14.22 10.43 -11.06
CA VAL A 63 -13.05 9.68 -10.58
C VAL A 63 -11.78 10.49 -10.73
N ARG A 64 -11.58 11.16 -11.88
CA ARG A 64 -10.42 12.02 -12.12
C ARG A 64 -10.37 13.20 -11.15
N HIS A 65 -11.52 13.83 -10.88
CA HIS A 65 -11.60 14.91 -9.91
C HIS A 65 -11.19 14.43 -8.51
N ALA A 66 -11.76 13.31 -8.05
CA ALA A 66 -11.44 12.74 -6.73
C ALA A 66 -9.96 12.34 -6.60
N VAL A 67 -9.37 11.74 -7.65
CA VAL A 67 -7.94 11.40 -7.66
C VAL A 67 -7.06 12.65 -7.60
N ASN A 68 -7.40 13.70 -8.34
CA ASN A 68 -6.66 14.97 -8.30
C ASN A 68 -6.75 15.63 -6.92
N GLU A 69 -7.92 15.61 -6.29
CA GLU A 69 -8.12 16.16 -4.95
C GLU A 69 -7.30 15.38 -3.91
N LEU A 70 -7.34 14.05 -3.94
CA LEU A 70 -6.51 13.21 -3.07
C LEU A 70 -5.02 13.48 -3.27
N LYS A 71 -4.56 13.56 -4.53
CA LYS A 71 -3.18 13.92 -4.84
C LYS A 71 -2.81 15.26 -4.21
N HIS A 72 -3.62 16.30 -4.43
CA HIS A 72 -3.37 17.63 -3.90
C HIS A 72 -3.28 17.64 -2.36
N LEU A 73 -4.20 16.95 -1.68
CA LEU A 73 -4.18 16.84 -0.22
C LEU A 73 -2.94 16.11 0.30
N THR A 74 -2.53 15.02 -0.37
CA THR A 74 -1.36 14.24 0.05
C THR A 74 -0.04 14.91 -0.27
N ASP A 75 0.03 15.75 -1.32
CA ASP A 75 1.23 16.55 -1.63
C ASP A 75 1.58 17.50 -0.46
N LEU A 76 0.59 17.95 0.32
CA LEU A 76 0.80 18.79 1.50
C LEU A 76 1.53 18.08 2.65
N LEU A 77 1.51 16.74 2.68
CA LEU A 77 2.12 15.95 3.76
C LEU A 77 3.65 15.91 3.67
N ASN A 78 4.24 16.29 2.52
CA ASN A 78 5.67 16.11 2.24
C ASN A 78 6.14 14.68 2.59
N ALA A 79 5.31 13.69 2.24
CA ALA A 79 5.52 12.32 2.66
C ALA A 79 6.86 11.77 2.12
N PRO A 80 7.62 11.02 2.94
CA PRO A 80 8.89 10.43 2.49
C PRO A 80 8.67 9.49 1.31
N VAL A 81 9.50 9.67 0.28
CA VAL A 81 9.59 8.75 -0.87
C VAL A 81 10.64 7.70 -0.57
N VAL A 82 10.27 6.43 -0.75
CA VAL A 82 11.10 5.25 -0.46
C VAL A 82 10.90 4.22 -1.57
N TYR A 83 11.83 3.27 -1.72
CA TYR A 83 11.54 2.10 -2.55
C TYR A 83 10.48 1.26 -1.84
N SER A 84 9.32 1.14 -2.47
CA SER A 84 8.10 0.54 -1.93
C SER A 84 7.74 -0.71 -2.73
N HIS A 85 7.07 -1.66 -2.08
CA HIS A 85 6.61 -2.87 -2.73
C HIS A 85 5.34 -2.59 -3.55
N ASN A 86 4.47 -1.70 -3.03
CA ASN A 86 3.20 -1.27 -3.60
C ASN A 86 2.10 -2.36 -3.68
N ASP A 87 2.37 -3.59 -3.23
CA ASP A 87 1.45 -4.73 -3.30
C ASP A 87 1.64 -5.75 -2.16
N LEU A 88 1.61 -5.29 -0.91
CA LEU A 88 1.86 -6.12 0.29
C LEU A 88 0.61 -6.88 0.76
N LEU A 89 -0.02 -7.61 -0.16
CA LEU A 89 -1.10 -8.55 0.14
C LEU A 89 -0.58 -9.83 0.80
N SER A 90 -1.46 -10.57 1.47
CA SER A 90 -1.04 -11.74 2.27
C SER A 90 -0.34 -12.85 1.46
N GLY A 91 -0.65 -12.98 0.16
CA GLY A 91 0.01 -13.91 -0.75
C GLY A 91 1.48 -13.57 -1.05
N ASN A 92 1.87 -12.31 -0.87
CA ASN A 92 3.24 -11.82 -1.14
C ASN A 92 4.12 -11.84 0.13
N LEU A 93 3.60 -12.43 1.21
CA LEU A 93 4.28 -12.57 2.50
C LEU A 93 4.56 -14.05 2.78
N MET A 94 5.80 -14.48 2.58
CA MET A 94 6.23 -15.85 2.88
C MET A 94 6.91 -15.92 4.24
N LEU A 95 6.30 -16.68 5.17
CA LEU A 95 6.93 -17.00 6.44
C LEU A 95 7.64 -18.34 6.34
N ASN A 96 8.95 -18.34 6.62
CA ASN A 96 9.71 -19.56 6.85
C ASN A 96 9.61 -19.93 8.33
N ASP A 97 8.86 -20.99 8.65
CA ASP A 97 8.64 -21.44 10.04
C ASP A 97 9.93 -21.98 10.69
N ASP A 98 10.86 -22.55 9.92
CA ASP A 98 12.11 -23.11 10.45
C ASP A 98 13.10 -22.02 10.88
N GLU A 99 13.07 -20.88 10.19
CA GLU A 99 13.95 -19.73 10.43
C GLU A 99 13.25 -18.58 11.16
N GLU A 100 11.94 -18.72 11.43
CA GLU A 100 11.04 -17.65 11.88
C GLU A 100 11.20 -16.35 11.07
N LYS A 101 11.48 -16.47 9.77
CA LYS A 101 11.86 -15.35 8.91
C LYS A 101 10.81 -15.06 7.86
N LEU A 102 10.44 -13.79 7.75
CA LEU A 102 9.48 -13.30 6.77
C LEU A 102 10.20 -12.76 5.53
N TYR A 103 9.70 -13.14 4.35
CA TYR A 103 10.17 -12.71 3.05
C TYR A 103 9.04 -12.02 2.28
N PHE A 104 9.36 -10.90 1.64
CA PHE A 104 8.51 -10.29 0.62
C PHE A 104 8.89 -10.86 -0.73
N ILE A 105 7.88 -11.15 -1.55
CA ILE A 105 8.03 -11.71 -2.89
C ILE A 105 7.13 -10.95 -3.86
N ASP A 106 7.35 -11.17 -5.16
CA ASP A 106 6.53 -10.58 -6.23
C ASP A 106 6.59 -9.04 -6.29
N PHE A 107 7.73 -8.53 -6.76
CA PHE A 107 8.02 -7.10 -6.82
C PHE A 107 7.61 -6.45 -8.16
N GLU A 108 6.61 -6.98 -8.86
CA GLU A 108 6.24 -6.47 -10.19
C GLU A 108 5.74 -5.01 -10.17
N TYR A 109 5.16 -4.59 -9.04
CA TYR A 109 4.76 -3.21 -8.77
C TYR A 109 5.81 -2.39 -8.01
N GLY A 110 6.99 -2.96 -7.72
CA GLY A 110 8.03 -2.34 -6.91
C GLY A 110 8.61 -1.07 -7.56
N SER A 111 8.49 0.07 -6.88
CA SER A 111 8.96 1.37 -7.37
C SER A 111 9.32 2.31 -6.24
N TYR A 112 9.99 3.43 -6.56
CA TYR A 112 9.94 4.57 -5.63
C TYR A 112 8.51 5.08 -5.54
N SER A 113 8.02 5.23 -4.31
CA SER A 113 6.65 5.62 -3.99
C SER A 113 6.59 6.24 -2.58
N TYR A 114 5.43 6.70 -2.16
CA TYR A 114 5.26 7.30 -0.85
C TYR A 114 5.17 6.20 0.22
N ARG A 115 5.99 6.28 1.26
CA ARG A 115 6.00 5.33 2.39
C ARG A 115 4.60 5.10 2.98
N GLY A 116 3.80 6.16 3.06
CA GLY A 116 2.44 6.10 3.60
C GLY A 116 1.49 5.27 2.73
N TYR A 117 1.70 5.26 1.40
CA TYR A 117 0.91 4.45 0.48
C TYR A 117 1.17 2.96 0.72
N ASP A 118 2.43 2.52 0.79
CA ASP A 118 2.74 1.09 0.92
C ASP A 118 2.19 0.51 2.24
N ILE A 119 2.27 1.28 3.33
CA ILE A 119 1.69 0.90 4.62
C ILE A 119 0.16 0.94 4.58
N GLY A 120 -0.43 1.98 4.00
CA GLY A 120 -1.89 2.10 3.87
C GLY A 120 -2.50 1.00 3.00
N ASN A 121 -1.82 0.65 1.90
CA ASN A 121 -2.19 -0.47 1.04
C ASN A 121 -2.15 -1.79 1.82
N HIS A 122 -1.05 -2.07 2.53
CA HIS A 122 -0.96 -3.26 3.38
C HIS A 122 -2.11 -3.37 4.41
N PHE A 123 -2.58 -2.24 4.95
CA PHE A 123 -3.74 -2.24 5.86
C PHE A 123 -5.06 -2.52 5.14
N ASN A 124 -5.25 -2.04 3.91
CA ASN A 124 -6.43 -2.38 3.10
C ASN A 124 -6.49 -3.90 2.83
N GLU A 125 -5.36 -4.56 2.64
CA GLU A 125 -5.29 -6.00 2.40
C GLU A 125 -5.80 -6.86 3.57
N TYR A 126 -6.04 -6.28 4.75
CA TYR A 126 -6.68 -6.98 5.86
C TYR A 126 -8.13 -7.36 5.55
N ALA A 127 -8.79 -6.63 4.65
CA ALA A 127 -10.14 -6.91 4.20
C ALA A 127 -10.21 -8.14 3.27
N GLY A 128 -9.08 -8.54 2.67
CA GLY A 128 -8.99 -9.63 1.71
C GLY A 128 -9.81 -9.40 0.44
N PHE A 129 -9.90 -10.42 -0.41
CA PHE A 129 -10.64 -10.35 -1.68
C PHE A 129 -12.16 -10.16 -1.51
N ASP A 130 -12.70 -10.53 -0.34
CA ASP A 130 -14.10 -10.31 0.01
C ASP A 130 -14.39 -8.85 0.41
N CYS A 131 -13.36 -8.01 0.54
CA CYS A 131 -13.46 -6.61 0.94
C CYS A 131 -14.19 -6.41 2.28
N ASP A 132 -13.96 -7.29 3.27
CA ASP A 132 -14.52 -7.13 4.62
C ASP A 132 -13.74 -6.07 5.41
N TYR A 133 -14.13 -4.80 5.24
CA TYR A 133 -13.50 -3.68 5.94
C TYR A 133 -13.72 -3.66 7.45
N SER A 134 -14.55 -4.54 8.02
CA SER A 134 -14.56 -4.76 9.48
C SER A 134 -13.24 -5.34 9.99
N LEU A 135 -12.42 -5.88 9.08
CA LEU A 135 -11.11 -6.44 9.38
C LEU A 135 -9.97 -5.41 9.32
N TYR A 136 -10.22 -4.20 8.80
CA TYR A 136 -9.24 -3.13 8.73
C TYR A 136 -8.66 -2.84 10.14
N PRO A 137 -7.34 -2.68 10.28
CA PRO A 137 -6.73 -2.54 11.59
C PRO A 137 -7.27 -1.29 12.30
N ASN A 138 -7.74 -1.46 13.53
CA ASN A 138 -8.11 -0.34 14.38
C ASN A 138 -6.88 0.50 14.76
N LYS A 139 -7.09 1.63 15.43
CA LYS A 139 -5.98 2.53 15.83
C LYS A 139 -4.90 1.77 16.59
N ASP A 140 -5.23 1.01 17.63
CA ASP A 140 -4.24 0.30 18.43
C ASP A 140 -3.36 -0.65 17.61
N ALA A 141 -3.96 -1.38 16.66
CA ALA A 141 -3.24 -2.26 15.74
C ALA A 141 -2.34 -1.47 14.78
N GLN A 142 -2.81 -0.34 14.25
CA GLN A 142 -1.99 0.55 13.41
C GLN A 142 -0.81 1.12 14.20
N TYR A 143 -1.04 1.64 15.41
CA TYR A 143 0.02 2.14 16.28
C TYR A 143 1.02 1.03 16.63
N HIS A 144 0.55 -0.18 16.93
CA HIS A 144 1.44 -1.34 17.14
C HIS A 144 2.34 -1.59 15.93
N PHE A 145 1.79 -1.56 14.71
CA PHE A 145 2.57 -1.69 13.47
C PHE A 145 3.58 -0.53 13.33
N PHE A 146 3.14 0.72 13.49
CA PHE A 146 3.99 1.90 13.34
C PHE A 146 5.16 1.92 14.34
N ARG A 147 4.96 1.49 15.59
CA ARG A 147 6.04 1.41 16.58
C ARG A 147 7.16 0.47 16.12
N HIS A 148 6.78 -0.71 15.63
CA HIS A 148 7.72 -1.70 15.11
C HIS A 148 8.35 -1.30 13.77
N TYR A 149 7.64 -0.50 12.96
CA TYR A 149 8.16 0.05 11.72
C TYR A 149 9.19 1.17 11.97
N LEU A 150 8.88 2.13 12.86
CA LEU A 150 9.71 3.32 13.10
C LEU A 150 10.95 3.03 13.96
N LYS A 151 10.82 2.18 14.98
CA LYS A 151 11.93 1.74 15.83
C LYS A 151 11.86 0.22 16.06
N PRO A 152 12.32 -0.59 15.10
CA PRO A 152 12.30 -2.06 15.19
C PRO A 152 12.92 -2.63 16.48
N ASP A 153 14.00 -2.01 16.97
CA ASP A 153 14.79 -2.50 18.10
C ASP A 153 14.24 -2.07 19.47
N VAL A 154 13.53 -0.94 19.53
CA VAL A 154 12.98 -0.36 20.78
C VAL A 154 11.58 0.23 20.56
N PRO A 155 10.60 -0.56 20.10
CA PRO A 155 9.28 -0.06 19.71
C PRO A 155 8.50 0.58 20.88
N GLN A 156 8.80 0.20 22.13
CA GLN A 156 8.16 0.75 23.32
C GLN A 156 8.51 2.22 23.58
N GLU A 157 9.60 2.74 23.01
CA GLU A 157 10.00 4.14 23.18
C GLU A 157 9.18 5.13 22.34
N ILE A 158 8.35 4.63 21.41
CA ILE A 158 7.44 5.46 20.61
C ILE A 158 6.16 5.69 21.43
N CYS A 159 6.22 6.71 22.30
CA CYS A 159 5.09 7.17 23.12
C CYS A 159 4.06 7.97 22.31
N THR A 160 4.50 8.64 21.23
CA THR A 160 3.67 9.45 20.33
C THR A 160 4.19 9.29 18.90
N LEU A 161 3.30 9.09 17.92
CA LEU A 161 3.67 9.16 16.50
C LEU A 161 3.87 10.64 16.09
N PRO A 162 4.85 10.94 15.23
CA PRO A 162 5.05 12.28 14.70
C PRO A 162 3.87 12.75 13.83
#